data_AF-A0A9Q3EFS3-F1
#
_entry.id   AF-A0A9Q3EFS3-F1
#
_cell.length_a   1.000
_cell.length_b   1.000
_cell.length_c   1.000
_cell.angle_alpha   90.00
_cell.angle_beta   90.00
_cell.angle_gamma   90.00
#
_symmetry.space_group_name_H-M   'P 1'
#
loop_
_entity.id
_entity.type
_entity.pdbx_description
1 polymer ?
#
loop_
_entity_poly.entity_id
_entity_poly.type
_entity_poly.pdbx_seq_one_letter_code
_entity_poly.pdbx_strand_id
1 'polypeptide(L)'
;MVHPHSAPVAPDTSLLQQFNTCFKTPEEIHKTAGSETSVPLIPQSQVLTLKGIQPGQKKVGQGIVYIKDFFLYIQSLLAKLGIHQWAPNLDEASDTLYNEACRINAIQSFCQVAIGGAYEHMNVNLCYLNEIQLLNATYNHYVYYYMTQRFKKEMKEAAKHRKDQEKGAIPISKNV
;
A
#
# COMPACT_ATOMS: atom_id res chain seq x y z
N MET A 1 0.66 2.51 -13.50
CA MET A 1 -0.51 2.52 -12.61
C MET A 1 -1.05 1.11 -12.52
N VAL A 2 -1.11 0.51 -11.34
CA VAL A 2 -2.12 -0.53 -11.11
C VAL A 2 -3.43 0.24 -11.11
N HIS A 3 -4.27 0.07 -12.13
CA HIS A 3 -5.54 0.78 -12.19
C HIS A 3 -6.36 0.40 -10.94
N PRO A 4 -7.26 1.26 -10.43
CA PRO A 4 -8.16 0.93 -9.32
C PRO A 4 -8.94 -0.38 -9.52
N HIS A 5 -9.05 -0.84 -10.78
CA HIS A 5 -9.71 -2.06 -11.25
C HIS A 5 -8.75 -3.19 -11.68
N SER A 6 -7.44 -3.02 -11.55
CA SER A 6 -6.47 -4.09 -11.79
C SER A 6 -6.45 -5.06 -10.60
N ALA A 7 -6.41 -6.36 -10.85
CA ALA A 7 -6.30 -7.37 -9.80
C ALA A 7 -5.05 -7.12 -8.94
N PRO A 8 -5.07 -7.46 -7.62
CA PRO A 8 -3.83 -7.57 -6.86
C PRO A 8 -2.85 -8.49 -7.60
N VAL A 9 -1.58 -8.10 -7.65
CA VAL A 9 -0.53 -8.87 -8.33
C VAL A 9 0.25 -9.62 -7.27
N ALA A 10 0.55 -10.89 -7.51
CA ALA A 10 1.43 -11.66 -6.62
C ALA A 10 2.85 -11.08 -6.63
N PRO A 11 3.59 -11.15 -5.51
CA PRO A 11 4.99 -10.71 -5.49
C PRO A 11 5.84 -11.56 -6.44
N ASP A 12 6.83 -10.93 -7.07
CA ASP A 12 7.84 -11.64 -7.85
C ASP A 12 8.64 -12.58 -6.95
N THR A 13 8.71 -13.86 -7.32
CA THR A 13 9.36 -14.90 -6.51
C THR A 13 10.85 -14.64 -6.29
N SER A 14 11.56 -14.10 -7.28
CA SER A 14 12.99 -13.80 -7.15
C SER A 14 13.24 -12.66 -6.18
N LEU A 15 12.39 -11.62 -6.20
CA LEU A 15 12.46 -10.50 -5.27
C LEU A 15 12.06 -10.92 -3.85
N LEU A 16 11.07 -11.79 -3.71
CA LEU A 16 10.68 -12.35 -2.42
C LEU A 16 11.82 -13.17 -1.80
N GLN A 17 12.53 -13.98 -2.61
CA GLN A 17 13.72 -14.71 -2.16
C GLN A 17 14.83 -13.76 -1.70
N GLN A 18 15.10 -12.68 -2.44
CA GLN A 18 16.07 -11.66 -2.03
C GLN A 18 15.68 -11.02 -0.69
N PHE A 19 14.43 -10.60 -0.54
CA PHE A 19 13.92 -10.03 0.72
C PHE A 19 14.12 -10.98 1.91
N ASN A 20 13.84 -12.27 1.74
CA ASN A 20 13.98 -13.28 2.80
C ASN A 20 15.44 -13.52 3.24
N THR A 21 16.43 -12.97 2.52
CA THR A 21 17.83 -12.93 2.98
C THR A 21 18.11 -11.78 3.94
N CYS A 22 17.33 -10.70 3.90
CA CYS A 22 17.57 -9.46 4.63
C CYS A 22 17.09 -9.49 6.09
N PHE A 23 16.01 -10.22 6.37
CA PHE A 23 15.37 -10.25 7.68
C PHE A 23 15.15 -11.68 8.17
N LYS A 24 15.26 -11.89 9.47
CA LYS A 24 14.99 -13.15 10.17
C LYS A 24 13.87 -13.03 11.19
N THR A 25 13.60 -11.83 11.70
CA THR A 25 12.51 -11.60 12.66
C THR A 25 11.71 -10.33 12.35
N PRO A 26 10.45 -10.24 12.80
CA PRO A 26 9.65 -9.02 12.68
C PRO A 26 10.32 -7.80 13.33
N GLU A 27 11.01 -7.99 14.46
CA GLU A 27 11.66 -6.90 15.21
C GLU A 27 12.75 -6.20 14.39
N GLU A 28 13.49 -6.94 13.57
CA GLU A 28 14.49 -6.37 12.66
C GLU A 28 13.85 -5.46 11.60
N ILE A 29 12.65 -5.84 11.13
CA ILE A 29 11.86 -5.04 10.18
C ILE A 29 11.39 -3.76 10.86
N HIS A 30 10.78 -3.86 12.05
CA HIS A 30 10.34 -2.71 12.85
C HIS A 30 11.49 -1.74 13.13
N LYS A 31 12.65 -2.25 13.55
CA LYS A 31 13.85 -1.46 13.80
C LYS A 31 14.35 -0.75 12.55
N THR A 32 14.37 -1.44 11.42
CA THR A 32 14.85 -0.89 10.15
C THR A 32 13.91 0.20 9.63
N ALA A 33 12.60 -0.03 9.70
CA ALA A 33 11.57 0.91 9.29
C ALA A 33 11.54 2.18 10.17
N GLY A 34 11.68 2.01 11.49
CA GLY A 34 11.66 3.11 12.46
C GLY A 34 12.98 3.90 12.56
N SER A 35 14.05 3.43 11.94
CA SER A 35 15.35 4.09 12.01
C SER A 35 15.46 5.23 10.98
N GLU A 36 15.77 6.43 11.47
CA GLU A 36 16.10 7.58 10.63
C GLU A 36 17.45 7.41 9.91
N THR A 37 18.39 6.67 10.52
CA THR A 37 19.78 6.50 10.07
C THR A 37 20.03 5.23 9.26
N SER A 38 19.04 4.34 9.14
CA SER A 38 19.20 3.09 8.41
C SER A 38 19.47 3.34 6.93
N VAL A 39 20.54 2.71 6.43
CA VAL A 39 20.92 2.75 5.03
C VAL A 39 19.90 1.92 4.23
N PRO A 40 19.37 2.44 3.10
CA PRO A 40 18.45 1.68 2.26
C PRO A 40 19.04 0.34 1.82
N LEU A 41 18.29 -0.76 2.02
CA LEU A 41 18.70 -2.11 1.60
C LEU A 41 18.79 -2.23 0.07
N ILE A 42 18.00 -1.44 -0.65
CA ILE A 42 18.10 -1.30 -2.11
C ILE A 42 18.17 0.19 -2.48
N PRO A 43 18.77 0.55 -3.62
CA PRO A 43 18.67 1.91 -4.14
C PRO A 43 17.21 2.30 -4.42
N GLN A 44 16.82 3.53 -4.04
CA GLN A 44 15.46 4.03 -4.29
C GLN A 44 15.07 4.01 -5.78
N SER A 45 16.03 4.12 -6.70
CA SER A 45 15.81 4.01 -8.15
C SER A 45 15.31 2.63 -8.61
N GLN A 46 15.52 1.60 -7.78
CA GLN A 46 15.04 0.23 -8.00
C GLN A 46 13.60 0.03 -7.51
N VAL A 47 13.03 0.99 -6.76
CA VAL A 47 11.63 0.92 -6.33
C VAL A 47 10.71 1.23 -7.51
N LEU A 48 9.86 0.27 -7.85
CA LEU A 48 8.88 0.33 -8.93
C LEU A 48 7.52 0.86 -8.45
N THR A 49 7.22 0.70 -7.15
CA THR A 49 6.02 1.28 -6.54
C THR A 49 5.98 2.78 -6.76
N LEU A 50 4.87 3.27 -7.32
CA LEU A 50 4.63 4.69 -7.58
C LEU A 50 5.64 5.34 -8.56
N LYS A 51 6.42 4.52 -9.28
CA LYS A 51 7.34 5.00 -10.32
C LYS A 51 6.57 5.65 -11.46
N GLY A 52 7.04 6.82 -11.90
CA GLY A 52 6.44 7.58 -13.00
C GLY A 52 5.19 8.37 -12.61
N ILE A 53 4.80 8.45 -11.34
CA ILE A 53 3.76 9.40 -10.94
C ILE A 53 4.31 10.81 -11.12
N GLN A 54 3.62 11.60 -11.93
CA GLN A 54 4.00 13.00 -12.16
C GLN A 54 3.82 13.80 -10.86
N PRO A 55 4.88 14.45 -10.37
CA PRO A 55 4.77 15.36 -9.25
C PRO A 55 3.93 16.57 -9.63
N GLY A 56 3.08 17.01 -8.72
CA GLY A 56 2.24 18.18 -8.94
C GLY A 56 1.19 18.33 -7.85
N GLN A 57 0.48 19.44 -7.91
CA GLN A 57 -0.72 19.65 -7.13
C GLN A 57 -1.86 18.86 -7.78
N LYS A 58 -2.50 17.93 -7.05
CA LYS A 58 -3.84 17.49 -7.45
C LYS A 58 -4.86 18.02 -6.47
N LYS A 59 -5.98 18.43 -7.05
CA LYS A 59 -7.19 18.67 -6.31
C LYS A 59 -7.74 17.32 -5.85
N VAL A 60 -7.83 17.11 -4.53
CA VAL A 60 -8.49 15.96 -3.94
C VAL A 60 -9.61 16.53 -3.06
N GLY A 61 -10.86 16.31 -3.47
CA GLY A 61 -12.02 16.99 -2.88
C GLY A 61 -11.95 18.51 -3.02
N GLN A 62 -11.99 19.22 -1.89
CA GLN A 62 -11.86 20.69 -1.83
C GLN A 62 -10.41 21.18 -1.63
N GLY A 63 -9.45 20.29 -1.35
CA GLY A 63 -8.06 20.64 -1.04
C GLY A 63 -7.10 20.44 -2.20
N ILE A 64 -5.94 21.11 -2.14
CA ILE A 64 -4.80 20.89 -3.02
C ILE A 64 -3.75 20.09 -2.24
N VAL A 65 -3.39 18.90 -2.73
CA VAL A 65 -2.36 18.05 -2.10
C VAL A 65 -1.08 18.14 -2.92
N TYR A 66 0.05 18.43 -2.26
CA TYR A 66 1.38 18.38 -2.89
C TYR A 66 1.93 16.96 -2.82
N ILE A 67 1.79 16.22 -3.92
CA ILE A 67 1.89 14.75 -3.88
C ILE A 67 3.33 14.24 -3.98
N LYS A 68 4.27 15.10 -4.39
CA LYS A 68 5.65 14.70 -4.66
C LYS A 68 6.35 14.15 -3.42
N ASP A 69 6.22 14.84 -2.29
CA ASP A 69 7.01 14.52 -1.10
C ASP A 69 6.53 13.22 -0.42
N PHE A 70 5.23 12.93 -0.53
CA PHE A 70 4.65 11.68 -0.06
C PHE A 70 5.14 10.46 -0.84
N PHE A 71 5.21 10.57 -2.16
CA PHE A 71 5.72 9.47 -2.98
C PHE A 71 7.19 9.18 -2.71
N LEU A 72 8.00 10.22 -2.53
CA LEU A 72 9.40 10.08 -2.15
C LEU A 72 9.53 9.38 -0.79
N TYR A 73 8.70 9.75 0.19
CA TYR A 73 8.69 9.07 1.49
C TYR A 73 8.34 7.58 1.37
N ILE A 74 7.26 7.25 0.64
CA ILE A 74 6.83 5.85 0.44
C ILE A 74 7.94 5.04 -0.22
N GLN A 75 8.55 5.58 -1.29
CA GLN A 75 9.63 4.93 -2.00
C GLN A 75 10.89 4.78 -1.14
N SER A 76 11.23 5.78 -0.34
CA SER A 76 12.36 5.69 0.60
C SER A 76 12.13 4.61 1.65
N LEU A 77 10.91 4.47 2.18
CA LEU A 77 10.59 3.44 3.16
C LEU A 77 10.61 2.04 2.52
N LEU A 78 10.11 1.88 1.29
CA LEU A 78 10.23 0.63 0.53
C LEU A 78 11.70 0.26 0.26
N ALA A 79 12.53 1.25 -0.10
CA ALA A 79 13.95 1.07 -0.32
C ALA A 79 14.68 0.64 0.96
N LYS A 80 14.33 1.25 2.11
CA LYS A 80 14.80 0.84 3.44
C LYS A 80 14.47 -0.61 3.76
N LEU A 81 13.30 -1.07 3.36
CA LEU A 81 12.84 -2.45 3.59
C LEU A 81 13.29 -3.45 2.52
N GLY A 82 14.01 -3.01 1.48
CA GLY A 82 14.43 -3.89 0.39
C GLY A 82 13.27 -4.34 -0.52
N ILE A 83 12.17 -3.59 -0.54
CA ILE A 83 10.97 -3.94 -1.32
C ILE A 83 10.97 -3.13 -2.63
N HIS A 84 11.20 -3.78 -3.76
CA HIS A 84 11.11 -3.12 -5.07
C HIS A 84 9.68 -2.78 -5.46
N GLN A 85 8.73 -3.67 -5.19
CA GLN A 85 7.32 -3.47 -5.49
C GLN A 85 6.47 -3.88 -4.30
N TRP A 86 5.57 -3.00 -3.88
CA TRP A 86 4.60 -3.29 -2.83
C TRP A 86 3.53 -4.21 -3.42
N ALA A 87 3.56 -5.47 -2.96
CA ALA A 87 2.67 -6.52 -3.43
C ALA A 87 2.54 -7.60 -2.33
N PRO A 88 1.72 -7.37 -1.28
CA PRO A 88 1.52 -8.36 -0.21
C PRO A 88 1.21 -9.74 -0.79
N ASN A 89 1.82 -10.78 -0.22
CA ASN A 89 1.57 -12.15 -0.63
C ASN A 89 0.22 -12.62 -0.06
N LEU A 90 -0.81 -12.62 -0.90
CA LEU A 90 -2.18 -13.00 -0.52
C LEU A 90 -2.42 -14.53 -0.48
N ASP A 91 -1.42 -15.31 -0.90
CA ASP A 91 -1.42 -16.77 -0.79
C ASP A 91 -0.76 -17.27 0.50
N GLU A 92 -0.06 -16.40 1.22
CA GLU A 92 0.57 -16.67 2.51
C GLU A 92 -0.23 -16.08 3.68
N ALA A 93 0.13 -16.51 4.90
CA ALA A 93 -0.43 -15.96 6.13
C ALA A 93 -0.02 -14.48 6.31
N SER A 94 -0.84 -13.73 7.04
CA SER A 94 -0.64 -12.28 7.21
C SER A 94 0.59 -11.92 8.04
N ASP A 95 1.15 -12.88 8.77
CA ASP A 95 2.25 -12.75 9.72
C ASP A 95 3.60 -13.23 9.15
N THR A 96 3.69 -13.56 7.85
CA THR A 96 5.00 -13.80 7.22
C THR A 96 5.82 -12.52 7.17
N LEU A 97 7.15 -12.64 7.22
CA LEU A 97 8.06 -11.47 7.31
C LEU A 97 7.85 -10.45 6.19
N TYR A 98 7.65 -10.92 4.96
CA TYR A 98 7.40 -10.03 3.82
C TYR A 98 6.06 -9.30 3.94
N ASN A 99 5.02 -10.01 4.38
CA ASN A 99 3.70 -9.48 4.61
C ASN A 99 3.67 -8.47 5.77
N GLU A 100 4.44 -8.73 6.82
CA GLU A 100 4.69 -7.80 7.92
C GLU A 100 5.37 -6.52 7.43
N ALA A 101 6.44 -6.63 6.62
CA ALA A 101 7.11 -5.47 6.04
C ALA A 101 6.18 -4.65 5.13
N CYS A 102 5.33 -5.31 4.34
CA CYS A 102 4.32 -4.63 3.53
C CYS A 102 3.32 -3.86 4.39
N ARG A 103 2.90 -4.44 5.53
CA ARG A 103 2.00 -3.80 6.49
C ARG A 103 2.64 -2.59 7.16
N ILE A 104 3.86 -2.73 7.66
CA ILE A 104 4.63 -1.63 8.26
C ILE A 104 4.79 -0.49 7.25
N ASN A 105 5.19 -0.81 6.02
CA ASN A 105 5.33 0.19 4.95
C ASN A 105 4.03 0.96 4.71
N ALA A 106 2.91 0.25 4.57
CA ALA A 106 1.62 0.86 4.30
C ALA A 106 1.12 1.74 5.45
N ILE A 107 1.24 1.27 6.70
CA ILE A 107 0.78 2.00 7.89
C ILE A 107 1.62 3.24 8.13
N GLN A 108 2.95 3.13 8.12
CA GLN A 108 3.82 4.29 8.33
C GLN A 108 3.66 5.32 7.21
N SER A 109 3.54 4.87 5.96
CA SER A 109 3.22 5.74 4.83
C SER A 109 1.89 6.45 5.01
N PHE A 110 0.84 5.73 5.40
CA PHE A 110 -0.47 6.31 5.66
C PHE A 110 -0.41 7.39 6.74
N CYS A 111 0.23 7.09 7.89
CA CYS A 111 0.39 8.04 8.99
C CYS A 111 1.17 9.28 8.54
N GLN A 112 2.28 9.11 7.83
CA GLN A 112 3.09 10.24 7.37
C GLN A 112 2.31 11.14 6.39
N VAL A 113 1.56 10.53 5.48
CA VAL A 113 0.73 11.23 4.50
C VAL A 113 -0.43 11.96 5.19
N ALA A 114 -1.05 11.34 6.20
CA ALA A 114 -2.12 11.94 6.99
C ALA A 114 -1.62 13.12 7.83
N ILE A 115 -0.47 13.00 8.50
CA ILE A 115 0.18 14.08 9.25
C ILE A 115 0.55 15.24 8.32
N GLY A 116 0.97 14.94 7.09
CA GLY A 116 1.24 15.96 6.06
C GLY A 116 0.00 16.63 5.46
N GLY A 117 -1.19 16.39 6.01
CA GLY A 117 -2.43 17.09 5.63
C GLY A 117 -3.10 16.57 4.35
N ALA A 118 -2.63 15.46 3.76
CA ALA A 118 -3.18 14.96 2.49
C ALA A 118 -4.68 14.63 2.56
N TYR A 119 -5.20 14.34 3.75
CA TYR A 119 -6.58 13.96 3.99
C TYR A 119 -7.38 15.01 4.78
N GLU A 120 -6.90 16.25 4.91
CA GLU A 120 -7.61 17.32 5.62
C GLU A 120 -9.04 17.51 5.11
N HIS A 121 -9.22 17.47 3.78
CA HIS A 121 -10.54 17.56 3.13
C HIS A 121 -11.49 16.41 3.48
N MET A 122 -11.00 15.30 4.06
CA MET A 122 -11.81 14.18 4.53
C MET A 122 -12.11 14.26 6.04
N ASN A 123 -11.68 15.32 6.72
CA ASN A 123 -11.83 15.50 8.16
C ASN A 123 -11.31 14.30 8.97
N VAL A 124 -10.13 13.80 8.60
CA VAL A 124 -9.50 12.66 9.29
C VAL A 124 -9.18 13.04 10.73
N ASN A 125 -9.62 12.20 11.68
CA ASN A 125 -9.24 12.34 13.08
C ASN A 125 -7.83 11.77 13.29
N LEU A 126 -6.84 12.65 13.38
CA LEU A 126 -5.43 12.30 13.53
C LEU A 126 -5.11 11.62 14.87
N CYS A 127 -5.99 11.69 15.89
CA CYS A 127 -5.77 11.01 17.17
C CYS A 127 -5.63 9.50 17.02
N TYR A 128 -6.28 8.90 16.02
CA TYR A 128 -6.20 7.45 15.77
C TYR A 128 -4.90 7.01 15.09
N LEU A 129 -4.01 7.92 14.67
CA LEU A 129 -2.74 7.53 14.04
C LEU A 129 -1.76 6.86 15.03
N ASN A 130 -1.96 7.05 16.32
CA ASN A 130 -1.17 6.38 17.38
C ASN A 130 -1.80 5.05 17.82
N GLU A 131 -3.02 4.74 17.37
CA GLU A 131 -3.73 3.50 17.69
C GLU A 131 -3.26 2.36 16.78
N ILE A 132 -2.02 1.90 16.98
CA ILE A 132 -1.36 0.91 16.12
C ILE A 132 -2.20 -0.37 15.96
N GLN A 133 -2.88 -0.83 17.01
CA GLN A 133 -3.75 -2.00 16.94
C GLN A 133 -4.94 -1.79 15.98
N LEU A 134 -5.54 -0.60 16.02
CA LEU A 134 -6.63 -0.24 15.10
C LEU A 134 -6.12 -0.15 13.66
N LEU A 135 -4.96 0.45 13.43
CA LEU A 135 -4.34 0.54 12.10
C LEU A 135 -4.01 -0.85 11.55
N ASN A 136 -3.48 -1.75 12.39
CA ASN A 136 -3.21 -3.14 12.01
C ASN A 136 -4.49 -3.89 11.65
N ALA A 137 -5.53 -3.79 12.48
CA ALA A 137 -6.82 -4.42 12.21
C ALA A 137 -7.45 -3.90 10.90
N THR A 138 -7.39 -2.59 10.68
CA THR A 138 -7.89 -1.93 9.48
C THR A 138 -7.13 -2.40 8.23
N TYR A 139 -5.80 -2.43 8.31
CA TYR A 139 -4.95 -2.96 7.23
C TYR A 139 -5.28 -4.42 6.94
N ASN A 140 -5.33 -5.26 7.98
CA ASN A 140 -5.57 -6.69 7.80
C ASN A 140 -6.94 -6.97 7.18
N HIS A 141 -7.98 -6.24 7.62
CA HIS A 141 -9.29 -6.32 7.00
C HIS A 141 -9.26 -5.89 5.52
N TYR A 142 -8.61 -4.77 5.20
CA TYR A 142 -8.56 -4.31 3.82
C TYR A 142 -7.75 -5.26 2.91
N VAL A 143 -6.55 -5.66 3.33
CA VAL A 143 -5.63 -6.47 2.51
C VAL A 143 -6.06 -7.94 2.51
N TYR A 144 -6.14 -8.58 3.68
CA TYR A 144 -6.32 -10.03 3.75
C TYR A 144 -7.77 -10.49 3.66
N TYR A 145 -8.74 -9.63 3.96
CA TYR A 145 -10.15 -9.96 3.73
C TYR A 145 -10.65 -9.41 2.40
N TYR A 146 -10.60 -8.10 2.16
CA TYR A 146 -11.17 -7.51 0.94
C TYR A 146 -10.32 -7.77 -0.31
N MET A 147 -9.00 -7.48 -0.30
CA MET A 147 -8.16 -7.69 -1.49
C MET A 147 -7.99 -9.18 -1.81
N THR A 148 -7.85 -10.06 -0.82
CA THR A 148 -7.78 -11.52 -1.06
C THR A 148 -9.04 -12.06 -1.76
N GLN A 149 -10.23 -11.62 -1.35
CA GLN A 149 -11.47 -12.02 -2.03
C GLN A 149 -11.47 -11.60 -3.50
N ARG A 150 -11.00 -10.38 -3.77
CA ARG A 150 -10.87 -9.86 -5.13
C ARG A 150 -9.81 -10.63 -5.93
N PHE A 151 -8.65 -10.90 -5.35
CA PHE A 151 -7.57 -11.69 -5.97
C PHE A 151 -8.07 -13.10 -6.36
N LYS A 152 -8.72 -13.80 -5.44
CA LYS A 152 -9.29 -15.14 -5.68
C LYS A 152 -10.36 -15.13 -6.77
N LYS A 153 -11.15 -14.07 -6.90
CA LYS A 153 -12.12 -13.92 -8.00
C LYS A 153 -11.43 -13.76 -9.35
N GLU A 154 -10.41 -12.90 -9.41
CA GLU A 154 -9.66 -12.62 -10.64
C GLU A 154 -8.82 -13.82 -11.11
N MET A 155 -8.29 -14.63 -10.20
CA MET A 155 -7.60 -15.89 -10.52
C MET A 155 -8.55 -16.95 -11.12
N LYS A 156 -9.83 -16.93 -10.75
CA LYS A 156 -10.83 -17.88 -11.29
C LYS A 156 -11.38 -17.43 -12.65
N GLU A 157 -11.56 -16.13 -12.84
CA GLU A 157 -12.06 -15.56 -14.08
C GLU A 157 -11.52 -14.14 -14.22
N ALA A 158 -10.72 -13.92 -15.26
CA ALA A 158 -10.13 -12.63 -15.54
C ALA A 158 -11.21 -11.55 -15.70
N ALA A 159 -10.99 -10.40 -15.05
CA ALA A 159 -11.88 -9.25 -15.00
C ALA A 159 -13.24 -9.47 -14.33
N LYS A 160 -13.45 -10.58 -13.60
CA LYS A 160 -14.72 -10.85 -12.92
C LYS A 160 -15.10 -9.79 -11.90
N HIS A 161 -14.15 -9.26 -11.13
CA HIS A 161 -14.45 -8.23 -10.14
C HIS A 161 -15.01 -6.96 -10.79
N ARG A 162 -14.49 -6.60 -11.97
CA ARG A 162 -14.99 -5.45 -12.75
C ARG A 162 -16.42 -5.69 -13.22
N LYS A 163 -16.70 -6.88 -13.77
CA LYS A 163 -18.05 -7.27 -14.21
C LYS A 163 -19.06 -7.27 -13.06
N ASP A 164 -18.67 -7.73 -11.87
CA ASP A 164 -19.54 -7.73 -10.68
C ASP A 164 -19.83 -6.29 -10.21
N GLN A 165 -18.84 -5.39 -10.22
CA GLN A 165 -19.04 -3.97 -9.89
C GLN A 165 -19.98 -3.28 -10.87
N GLU A 166 -19.85 -3.54 -12.17
CA GLU A 166 -20.72 -2.98 -13.21
C GLU A 166 -22.16 -3.50 -13.12
N LYS A 167 -22.35 -4.75 -12.69
CA LYS A 167 -23.69 -5.34 -12.46
C LYS A 167 -24.38 -4.84 -11.20
N GLY A 168 -23.61 -4.46 -10.17
CA GLY A 168 -24.13 -3.91 -8.91
C GLY A 168 -24.35 -2.39 -8.94
N ALA A 169 -23.85 -1.69 -9.97
CA ALA A 169 -24.08 -0.26 -10.14
C ALA A 169 -25.52 0.00 -10.61
N ILE A 170 -26.36 0.51 -9.70
CA ILE A 170 -27.68 1.02 -10.06
C ILE A 170 -27.47 2.18 -11.05
N PRO A 171 -28.05 2.15 -12.26
CA PRO A 171 -27.91 3.25 -13.20
C PRO A 171 -28.56 4.50 -12.59
N ILE A 172 -27.75 5.53 -12.35
CA ILE A 172 -28.26 6.87 -12.04
C ILE A 172 -28.97 7.34 -13.31
N SER A 173 -30.30 7.29 -13.31
CA SER A 173 -31.10 7.89 -14.38
C SER A 173 -30.78 9.37 -14.44
N LYS A 174 -30.09 9.79 -15.49
CA LYS A 174 -29.98 11.20 -15.83
C LYS A 174 -31.36 11.67 -16.30
N ASN A 175 -32.16 12.22 -15.39
CA ASN A 175 -33.28 13.05 -15.80
C ASN A 175 -32.71 14.40 -16.21
N VAL A 176 -32.93 14.72 -17.48
CA VAL A 176 -32.65 15.99 -18.16
C VAL A 176 -33.54 17.09 -17.61
#